data_AF-A0A158AZS4-F1
#
_entry.id   AF-A0A158AZS4-F1
#
_cell.length_a   1.000
_cell.length_b   1.000
_cell.length_c   1.000
_cell.angle_alpha   90.00
_cell.angle_beta   90.00
_cell.angle_gamma   90.00
#
_symmetry.space_group_name_H-M   'P 1'
#
loop_
_entity.id
_entity.type
_entity.pdbx_description
1 polymer ?
#
loop_
_entity_poly.entity_id
_entity_poly.type
_entity_poly.pdbx_seq_one_letter_code
_entity_poly.pdbx_strand_id
1 'polypeptide(L)' 'MGRILIDLPDEQIDDLAALGEEQQRSRAAVIRDAITAYVASNKRRPAVDVFGLWEDRKIDGLQYQQELREEW' A
#
# COMPACT_ATOMS: atom_id res chain seq x y z
N MET A 1 -6.58 8.82 14.73
CA MET A 1 -5.12 8.99 14.67
C MET A 1 -4.49 8.04 15.68
N GLY A 2 -3.71 7.06 15.24
CA GLY A 2 -3.03 6.10 16.14
C GLY A 2 -1.72 6.68 16.69
N ARG A 3 -1.33 6.27 17.91
CA ARG A 3 -0.02 6.59 18.48
C ARG A 3 0.84 5.34 18.40
N ILE A 4 2.09 5.50 17.99
CA ILE A 4 3.08 4.41 17.89
C ILE A 4 4.29 4.87 18.70
N LEU A 5 4.79 3.99 19.56
CA LEU A 5 6.04 4.19 20.29
C LEU A 5 7.14 3.50 19.50
N ILE A 6 8.22 4.22 19.22
CA ILE A 6 9.33 3.76 18.40
C ILE A 6 10.60 4.20 19.10
N ASP A 7 11.53 3.28 19.30
CA ASP A 7 12.86 3.60 19.79
C ASP A 7 13.76 3.95 18.60
N LEU A 8 14.38 5.13 18.69
CA LEU A 8 15.31 5.64 17.69
C LEU A 8 16.62 6.02 18.40
N PRO A 9 17.78 5.78 17.79
CA PRO A 9 19.05 6.32 18.28
C PRO A 9 18.98 7.85 18.36
N ASP A 10 19.63 8.45 19.36
CA ASP A 10 19.64 9.90 19.57
C ASP A 10 20.11 10.66 18.32
N GLU A 11 21.12 10.13 17.62
CA GLU A 11 21.62 10.69 16.35
C GLU A 11 20.52 10.86 15.30
N GLN A 12 19.62 9.88 15.17
CA GLN A 12 18.51 9.95 14.21
C GLN A 12 17.45 10.97 14.64
N ILE A 13 17.28 11.17 15.95
CA ILE A 13 16.34 12.16 16.50
C ILE A 13 16.84 13.57 16.17
N ASP A 14 18.14 13.79 16.28
CA ASP A 14 18.80 15.06 15.95
C ASP A 14 18.75 15.35 14.45
N ASP A 15 19.05 14.36 13.61
CA ASP A 15 18.92 14.49 12.15
C ASP A 15 17.48 14.85 11.72
N LEU A 16 16.47 14.20 12.33
CA LEU A 16 15.06 14.50 12.09
C LEU A 16 14.66 15.89 12.58
N ALA A 17 15.29 16.39 13.65
CA ALA A 17 15.08 17.74 14.13
C ALA A 17 15.66 18.77 13.15
N ALA A 18 16.91 18.58 12.72
CA ALA A 18 17.58 19.44 11.75
C ALA A 18 16.81 19.51 10.42
N LEU A 19 16.36 18.36 9.89
CA LEU A 19 15.53 18.28 8.69
C LEU A 19 14.18 19.02 8.84
N GLY A 20 13.61 19.00 10.05
CA GLY A 20 12.39 19.74 10.36
C GLY A 20 12.61 21.24 10.37
N GLU A 21 13.71 21.70 10.98
CA GLU A 21 14.09 23.12 11.04
C GLU A 21 14.38 23.70 9.65
N GLU A 22 15.17 23.00 8.84
CA GLU A 22 15.50 23.42 7.46
C GLU A 22 14.24 23.59 6.60
N GLN A 23 13.27 22.69 6.76
CA GLN A 23 12.02 22.72 6.01
C GLN A 23 10.93 23.59 6.66
N GLN A 24 11.18 24.17 7.83
CA GLN A 24 10.18 24.85 8.67
C GLN A 24 8.94 23.99 8.97
N ARG A 25 9.13 22.70 9.20
CA ARG A 25 8.07 21.72 9.48
C ARG A 25 8.29 21.05 10.82
N SER A 26 7.20 20.72 11.50
CA SER A 26 7.28 19.88 12.70
C SER A 26 7.93 18.53 12.37
N ARG A 27 8.75 18.00 13.28
CA ARG A 27 9.34 16.65 13.15
C ARG A 27 8.29 15.58 12.81
N ALA A 28 7.10 15.68 13.43
CA ALA A 28 6.00 14.76 13.17
C ALA A 28 5.47 14.82 11.73
N ALA A 29 5.53 15.99 11.07
CA ALA A 29 5.17 16.11 9.66
C ALA A 29 6.21 15.43 8.75
N VAL A 30 7.50 15.66 9.02
CA VAL A 30 8.60 15.00 8.29
C VAL A 30 8.49 13.48 8.39
N ILE A 31 8.29 12.96 9.61
CA ILE A 31 8.14 11.52 9.85
C ILE A 31 6.91 10.95 9.12
N ARG A 32 5.77 11.65 9.12
CA ARG A 32 4.57 11.19 8.40
C ARG A 32 4.79 11.12 6.90
N ASP A 33 5.47 12.10 6.32
CA ASP A 33 5.76 12.13 4.88
C ASP A 33 6.73 10.99 4.51
N ALA A 34 7.76 10.77 5.33
CA ALA A 34 8.70 9.66 5.14
C ALA A 34 7.99 8.30 5.19
N ILE A 35 7.12 8.07 6.18
CA ILE A 35 6.32 6.84 6.28
C ILE A 35 5.41 6.69 5.06
N THR A 36 4.77 7.78 4.61
CA THR A 36 3.88 7.75 3.45
C THR A 36 4.65 7.35 2.19
N ALA A 37 5.80 7.96 1.96
CA ALA A 37 6.68 7.65 0.84
C ALA A 37 7.19 6.20 0.89
N TYR A 38 7.61 5.73 2.08
CA TYR A 38 8.07 4.36 2.28
C TYR A 38 6.96 3.34 2.03
N VAL A 39 5.75 3.56 2.55
CA VAL A 39 4.62 2.67 2.30
C VAL A 39 4.24 2.67 0.81
N ALA A 40 4.29 3.83 0.15
CA ALA A 40 4.00 3.91 -1.28
C ALA A 40 5.02 3.14 -2.13
N SER A 41 6.32 3.23 -1.81
CA SER A 41 7.37 2.50 -2.53
C SER A 41 7.36 0.99 -2.25
N ASN A 42 6.97 0.59 -1.04
CA ASN A 42 6.95 -0.81 -0.61
C ASN A 42 5.61 -1.52 -0.79
N LYS A 43 4.56 -0.80 -1.20
CA LYS A 43 3.32 -1.44 -1.69
C LYS A 43 3.68 -2.24 -2.93
N ARG A 44 3.80 -3.57 -2.78
CA ARG A 44 3.78 -4.51 -3.90
C ARG A 44 2.65 -4.05 -4.82
N ARG A 45 2.96 -3.91 -6.13
CA ARG A 45 1.98 -3.47 -7.14
C ARG A 45 0.63 -4.07 -6.77
N PRO A 46 -0.41 -3.26 -6.52
CA PRO A 46 -1.72 -3.81 -6.30
C PRO A 46 -1.99 -4.77 -7.46
N ALA A 47 -2.64 -5.88 -7.15
CA ALA A 47 -2.98 -6.94 -8.08
C ALA A 47 -4.03 -6.44 -9.09
N VAL A 48 -3.81 -5.27 -9.70
CA VAL A 48 -4.60 -4.70 -10.78
C VAL A 48 -4.34 -5.51 -12.06
N ASP A 49 -3.21 -6.23 -12.12
CA ASP A 49 -2.86 -7.11 -13.23
C ASP A 49 -3.45 -8.53 -13.13
N VAL A 50 -4.25 -8.84 -12.10
CA VAL A 50 -5.02 -10.10 -12.04
C VAL A 50 -6.49 -9.93 -12.39
N PHE A 51 -6.98 -8.69 -12.55
CA PHE A 51 -8.34 -8.45 -13.04
C PHE A 51 -8.52 -8.72 -14.55
N GLY A 52 -7.42 -8.96 -15.29
CA GLY A 52 -7.43 -9.35 -16.71
C GLY A 52 -7.13 -10.84 -16.97
N LEU A 53 -6.72 -11.61 -15.96
CA LEU A 53 -6.32 -13.02 -16.18
C LEU A 53 -7.51 -13.91 -16.61
N TRP A 54 -8.74 -13.45 -16.40
CA TRP A 54 -9.97 -14.11 -16.83
C TRP A 54 -10.64 -13.44 -18.03
N GLU A 55 -10.10 -12.31 -18.53
CA GLU A 55 -10.68 -11.59 -19.68
C GLU A 55 -10.63 -12.43 -20.96
N ASP A 56 -9.54 -13.19 -21.15
CA ASP A 56 -9.39 -14.11 -22.30
C ASP A 56 -10.24 -15.38 -22.18
N ARG A 57 -10.79 -15.67 -20.99
CA ARG A 57 -11.79 -16.73 -20.81
C ARG A 57 -13.16 -16.12 -21.01
N LYS A 58 -13.56 -15.92 -22.26
CA LYS A 58 -14.96 -15.68 -22.67
C LYS A 58 -15.82 -16.92 -22.45
N ILE A 59 -15.90 -17.39 -21.21
CA ILE A 59 -16.86 -18.40 -20.82
C ILE A 59 -18.14 -17.63 -20.48
N ASP A 60 -19.18 -17.81 -21.30
CA ASP A 60 -20.49 -17.27 -20.98
C ASP A 60 -20.95 -17.90 -19.65
N GLY A 61 -21.05 -17.07 -18.61
CA GLY A 61 -21.42 -17.52 -17.27
C GLY A 61 -22.78 -18.21 -17.24
N LEU A 62 -23.66 -17.93 -18.22
CA LEU A 62 -24.95 -18.58 -18.36
C LEU A 62 -24.81 -19.99 -18.97
N GLN A 63 -23.95 -20.16 -19.98
CA GLN A 63 -23.67 -21.49 -20.55
C GLN A 63 -22.95 -22.39 -19.55
N TYR A 64 -21.97 -21.85 -18.81
CA TYR A 64 -21.27 -22.62 -17.78
C TYR A 64 -22.20 -23.12 -16.67
N GLN A 65 -23.17 -22.30 -16.28
CA GLN A 65 -24.19 -22.72 -15.30
C GLN A 65 -25.19 -23.74 -15.86
N GLN A 66 -25.45 -23.72 -17.17
CA GLN A 66 -26.31 -24.69 -17.83
C GLN A 66 -25.62 -26.04 -17.94
N GLU A 67 -24.38 -26.09 -18.41
CA GLU A 67 -23.58 -27.33 -18.48
C GLU A 67 -23.46 -28.01 -17.12
N LEU A 68 -23.15 -27.24 -16.06
CA LEU A 68 -23.01 -27.79 -14.71
C LEU A 68 -24.34 -28.33 -14.14
N ARG A 69 -25.48 -27.83 -14.62
CA ARG A 69 -26.82 -28.26 -14.19
C ARG A 69 -27.33 -29.46 -15.00
N GLU A 70 -26.83 -29.66 -16.22
CA GLU A 70 -27.10 -30.85 -17.03
C GLU A 70 -26.34 -32.09 -16.54
N GLU A 71 -25.30 -31.91 -15.74
CA GLU A 71 -24.54 -33.01 -15.10
C GLU A 71 -25.20 -33.59 -13.83
N TRP A 72 -26.36 -33.07 -13.39
CA TRP A 72 -27.08 -33.52 -12.19
C TRP A 72 -28.45 -34.14 -12.49
#